data_AF-A0A6A0QRV1-F1
#
_entry.id   AF-A0A6A0QRV1-F1
#
_cell.length_a   1.000
_cell.length_b   1.000
_cell.length_c   1.000
_cell.angle_alpha   90.00
_cell.angle_beta   90.00
_cell.angle_gamma   90.00
#
_symmetry.space_group_name_H-M   'P 1'
#
loop_
_entity.id
_entity.type
_entity.pdbx_description
1 polymer ?
#
loop_
_entity_poly.entity_id
_entity_poly.type
_entity_poly.pdbx_seq_one_letter_code
_entity_poly.pdbx_strand_id
1 'polypeptide(L)'
;GEEGIWLVLTANSLPDVGGYWQIFDSYYNQGHEGFDGRENADWLHTGGVEAKAVFWDGLLSGLVDRGAPFEVLLGWQLTNEFWLHKNFEPLSLTSGVAETANGRTYDMADAEQKRRMVVDGVVYFIDRIREVIDTYDPDTLVTMGFFTPQFPHQTYIGGDWYVDTAPLLTEANLDFFDFHAYYDTDLTVPEHAENFGMPGHEEKPVLMGETGSGKATVPSARAALGRGYRFIAESCEAGWDGWLNWGYYVWPDDQPGPAWAFLDADGLLLKAFSPNVQSDPCVVPPDAPFDLTTGTTPRASRSELTRPTKYAVDDSLEGWGSGDYPPQWIAIDFDQPSTVVEIGLGVDQWPPGISHHQVWATLSDGREVLVADVERFTGPEMLIGTELNPGLTDVVSVRVETLASTSWVSWREIEIISAASTGSACLVDGGPIRVAPSNDASPVAGTKDVTALVEARYSGDPQWLRLPGDRWILATTDLCPDLPVVDGPRLDLVEVTIEVEVPSGSGEVFVPGAFGAGIPAWHPWSVLVLPTDQPVQSVTMLLPRNSVVAYTYTRGEWNTVERDAACQEVSRRTFVASDGLVIHDAVANWADRC
;
A
#
# COMPACT_ATOMS: atom_id res chain seq x y z
N GLY A 1 5.05 1.52 31.70
CA GLY A 1 4.82 2.88 31.19
C GLY A 1 3.63 3.53 31.87
N GLU A 2 3.69 4.83 32.16
CA GLU A 2 2.60 5.61 32.80
C GLU A 2 1.26 5.53 32.03
N GLU A 3 1.33 5.25 30.73
CA GLU A 3 0.19 5.12 29.81
C GLU A 3 -0.27 3.67 29.55
N GLY A 4 0.33 2.68 30.22
CA GLY A 4 0.02 1.26 29.96
C GLY A 4 0.52 0.73 28.60
N ILE A 5 1.37 1.48 27.92
CA ILE A 5 2.04 1.08 26.67
C ILE A 5 3.39 0.45 27.00
N TRP A 6 3.68 -0.67 26.35
CA TRP A 6 4.97 -1.34 26.36
C TRP A 6 5.63 -1.20 25.00
N LEU A 7 6.97 -1.17 24.97
CA LEU A 7 7.73 -0.97 23.74
C LEU A 7 8.56 -2.20 23.42
N VAL A 8 8.57 -2.61 22.15
CA VAL A 8 9.62 -3.44 21.58
C VAL A 8 10.50 -2.52 20.75
N LEU A 9 11.80 -2.46 21.04
CA LEU A 9 12.73 -1.61 20.31
C LEU A 9 13.65 -2.46 19.44
N THR A 10 13.73 -2.10 18.15
CA THR A 10 14.42 -2.87 17.12
C THR A 10 15.60 -2.12 16.52
N ALA A 11 16.63 -2.85 16.09
CA ALA A 11 17.77 -2.32 15.38
C ALA A 11 17.87 -2.91 13.96
N ASN A 12 17.58 -2.12 12.92
CA ASN A 12 17.51 -2.64 11.54
C ASN A 12 18.88 -2.82 10.89
N SER A 13 19.83 -1.94 11.16
CA SER A 13 21.12 -1.92 10.46
C SER A 13 22.18 -1.23 11.29
N LEU A 14 23.45 -1.59 11.03
CA LEU A 14 24.57 -0.84 11.55
C LEU A 14 24.56 0.60 11.00
N PRO A 15 24.80 1.63 11.83
CA PRO A 15 24.92 2.99 11.34
C PRO A 15 26.12 3.15 10.40
N ASP A 16 25.98 4.00 9.38
CA ASP A 16 27.07 4.35 8.45
C ASP A 16 28.26 5.04 9.14
N VAL A 17 28.01 5.63 10.30
CA VAL A 17 28.97 6.35 11.13
C VAL A 17 29.24 5.60 12.44
N GLY A 18 30.36 5.89 13.10
CA GLY A 18 30.67 5.31 14.42
C GLY A 18 31.72 4.20 14.42
N GLY A 19 32.24 3.79 13.25
CA GLY A 19 33.40 2.89 13.19
C GLY A 19 33.06 1.40 13.04
N TYR A 20 31.78 1.02 13.04
CA TYR A 20 31.35 -0.38 13.06
C TYR A 20 31.77 -1.16 11.81
N TRP A 21 31.70 -0.53 10.64
CA TRP A 21 32.17 -1.14 9.39
C TRP A 21 33.68 -1.35 9.34
N GLN A 22 34.47 -0.54 10.04
CA GLN A 22 35.91 -0.73 10.17
C GLN A 22 36.22 -1.94 11.06
N ILE A 23 35.38 -2.22 12.07
CA ILE A 23 35.47 -3.44 12.88
C ILE A 23 35.18 -4.64 11.98
N PHE A 24 34.07 -4.62 11.24
CA PHE A 24 33.74 -5.65 10.24
C PHE A 24 34.93 -5.92 9.32
N ASP A 25 35.44 -4.88 8.67
CA ASP A 25 36.54 -4.99 7.71
C ASP A 25 37.81 -5.54 8.36
N SER A 26 38.08 -5.21 9.62
CA SER A 26 39.27 -5.70 10.32
C SER A 26 39.28 -7.22 10.48
N TYR A 27 38.13 -7.83 10.79
CA TYR A 27 37.99 -9.28 10.89
C TYR A 27 37.90 -9.93 9.52
N TYR A 28 37.08 -9.37 8.62
CA TYR A 28 36.87 -9.92 7.28
C TYR A 28 38.18 -9.99 6.46
N ASN A 29 39.08 -9.01 6.65
CA ASN A 29 40.39 -9.02 5.98
C ASN A 29 41.41 -10.00 6.59
N GLN A 30 41.13 -10.60 7.75
CA GLN A 30 41.99 -11.62 8.38
C GLN A 30 41.65 -13.04 7.90
N GLY A 31 40.43 -13.26 7.41
CA GLY A 31 39.94 -14.53 6.88
C GLY A 31 38.44 -14.42 6.59
N HIS A 32 37.97 -15.13 5.56
CA HIS A 32 36.58 -15.14 5.10
C HIS A 32 36.32 -16.42 4.28
N GLU A 33 36.78 -17.57 4.77
CA GLU A 33 36.64 -18.84 4.04
C GLU A 33 35.15 -19.17 3.83
N GLY A 34 34.73 -19.22 2.56
CA GLY A 34 33.35 -19.47 2.15
C GLY A 34 32.46 -18.23 2.06
N PHE A 35 33.01 -17.02 2.11
CA PHE A 35 32.26 -15.77 1.96
C PHE A 35 32.88 -14.89 0.86
N ASP A 36 32.04 -14.36 -0.03
CA ASP A 36 32.41 -13.36 -1.04
C ASP A 36 31.50 -12.13 -0.85
N GLY A 37 32.03 -11.11 -0.16
CA GLY A 37 31.31 -9.89 0.17
C GLY A 37 30.67 -9.86 1.56
N ARG A 38 29.80 -8.85 1.75
CA ARG A 38 29.18 -8.51 3.04
C ARG A 38 27.80 -9.12 3.24
N GLU A 39 27.15 -9.52 2.15
CA GLU A 39 25.73 -9.85 2.04
C GLU A 39 25.27 -10.84 3.12
N ASN A 40 25.92 -12.00 3.22
CA ASN A 40 25.65 -12.98 4.30
C ASN A 40 26.66 -12.91 5.44
N ALA A 41 27.84 -12.32 5.19
CA ALA A 41 28.89 -12.18 6.20
C ALA A 41 28.48 -11.26 7.34
N ASP A 42 27.56 -10.32 7.10
CA ASP A 42 27.02 -9.43 8.12
C ASP A 42 26.32 -10.18 9.28
N TRP A 43 25.84 -11.40 9.04
CA TRP A 43 25.18 -12.23 10.05
C TRP A 43 26.00 -13.43 10.49
N LEU A 44 26.66 -14.11 9.54
CA LEU A 44 27.27 -15.41 9.79
C LEU A 44 28.78 -15.34 10.02
N HIS A 45 29.45 -14.25 9.64
CA HIS A 45 30.90 -14.11 9.80
C HIS A 45 31.26 -13.34 11.08
N THR A 46 32.41 -13.66 11.70
CA THR A 46 32.86 -13.03 12.95
C THR A 46 32.86 -11.50 12.87
N GLY A 47 33.25 -10.94 11.72
CA GLY A 47 33.24 -9.49 11.50
C GLY A 47 31.86 -8.84 11.62
N GLY A 48 30.81 -9.49 11.10
CA GLY A 48 29.42 -9.00 11.22
C GLY A 48 28.92 -9.07 12.65
N VAL A 49 29.09 -10.23 13.29
CA VAL A 49 28.64 -10.47 14.67
C VAL A 49 29.34 -9.51 15.65
N GLU A 50 30.65 -9.34 15.58
CA GLU A 50 31.38 -8.45 16.50
C GLU A 50 31.10 -6.97 16.23
N ALA A 51 30.93 -6.55 14.98
CA ALA A 51 30.53 -5.18 14.68
C ALA A 51 29.17 -4.83 15.30
N LYS A 52 28.19 -5.75 15.21
CA LYS A 52 26.88 -5.62 15.86
C LYS A 52 26.96 -5.67 17.38
N ALA A 53 27.79 -6.55 17.95
CA ALA A 53 27.99 -6.61 19.40
C ALA A 53 28.52 -5.27 19.96
N VAL A 54 29.51 -4.67 19.28
CA VAL A 54 30.05 -3.35 19.65
C VAL A 54 29.03 -2.22 19.45
N PHE A 55 28.19 -2.32 18.42
CA PHE A 55 27.08 -1.38 18.23
C PHE A 55 26.08 -1.46 19.39
N TRP A 56 25.61 -2.67 19.75
CA TRP A 56 24.67 -2.87 20.85
C TRP A 56 25.24 -2.41 22.20
N ASP A 57 26.52 -2.70 22.46
CA ASP A 57 27.21 -2.22 23.66
C ASP A 57 27.23 -0.69 23.73
N GLY A 58 27.57 -0.03 22.62
CA GLY A 58 27.57 1.43 22.51
C GLY A 58 26.17 2.07 22.61
N LEU A 59 25.15 1.41 22.04
CA LEU A 59 23.76 1.86 22.11
C LEU A 59 23.25 1.81 23.56
N LEU A 60 23.38 0.65 24.20
CA LEU A 60 22.85 0.42 25.54
C LEU A 60 23.59 1.23 26.59
N SER A 61 24.93 1.26 26.56
CA SER A 61 25.71 2.13 27.44
C SER A 61 25.31 3.59 27.28
N GLY A 62 25.14 4.07 26.04
CA GLY A 62 24.72 5.43 25.76
C GLY A 62 23.31 5.79 26.25
N LEU A 63 22.38 4.81 26.27
CA LEU A 63 21.04 4.96 26.84
C LEU A 63 21.06 4.95 28.37
N VAL A 64 21.82 4.05 28.98
CA VAL A 64 22.04 4.00 30.44
C VAL A 64 22.65 5.31 30.94
N ASP A 65 23.68 5.83 30.27
CA ASP A 65 24.32 7.10 30.61
C ASP A 65 23.35 8.30 30.55
N ARG A 66 22.28 8.18 29.75
CA ARG A 66 21.23 9.20 29.61
C ARG A 66 20.05 8.98 30.55
N GLY A 67 20.07 7.91 31.36
CA GLY A 67 18.98 7.57 32.27
C GLY A 67 17.71 7.14 31.55
N ALA A 68 17.83 6.41 30.44
CA ALA A 68 16.69 5.84 29.75
C ALA A 68 15.92 4.85 30.65
N PRO A 69 14.58 4.91 30.71
CA PRO A 69 13.78 4.03 31.55
C PRO A 69 13.55 2.68 30.87
N PHE A 70 14.37 1.67 31.14
CA PHE A 70 14.19 0.35 30.52
C PHE A 70 12.94 -0.40 31.01
N GLU A 71 12.36 0.00 32.14
CA GLU A 71 11.13 -0.59 32.69
C GLU A 71 9.86 -0.37 31.84
N VAL A 72 9.94 0.41 30.75
CA VAL A 72 8.85 0.55 29.78
C VAL A 72 8.97 -0.40 28.59
N LEU A 73 10.06 -1.14 28.50
CA LEU A 73 10.32 -2.08 27.42
C LEU A 73 9.66 -3.43 27.73
N LEU A 74 8.95 -3.97 26.74
CA LEU A 74 8.59 -5.38 26.72
C LEU A 74 9.83 -6.20 26.34
N GLY A 75 10.57 -5.75 25.32
CA GLY A 75 11.77 -6.45 24.88
C GLY A 75 12.64 -5.69 23.90
N TRP A 76 13.87 -6.17 23.75
CA TRP A 76 14.83 -5.76 22.72
C TRP A 76 14.73 -6.71 21.54
N GLN A 77 14.49 -6.16 20.35
CA GLN A 77 14.49 -6.92 19.10
C GLN A 77 15.85 -6.76 18.41
N LEU A 78 16.55 -7.89 18.25
CA LEU A 78 17.93 -7.90 17.73
C LEU A 78 18.04 -7.36 16.30
N THR A 79 17.02 -7.62 15.49
CA THR A 79 16.80 -7.10 14.14
C THR A 79 15.33 -7.25 13.75
N ASN A 80 14.84 -6.36 12.90
CA ASN A 80 13.45 -6.32 12.46
C ASN A 80 13.08 -7.46 11.52
N GLU A 81 13.88 -7.72 10.49
CA GLU A 81 13.56 -8.77 9.51
C GLU A 81 14.82 -9.53 9.14
N PHE A 82 15.08 -10.63 9.84
CA PHE A 82 16.20 -11.48 9.49
C PHE A 82 15.91 -12.27 8.22
N TRP A 83 16.88 -12.20 7.30
CA TRP A 83 16.96 -13.02 6.11
C TRP A 83 18.40 -13.07 5.57
N LEU A 84 18.68 -14.05 4.71
CA LEU A 84 19.96 -14.22 4.03
C LEU A 84 19.78 -14.23 2.50
N HIS A 85 20.82 -13.84 1.78
CA HIS A 85 20.83 -13.91 0.32
C HIS A 85 21.15 -15.34 -0.15
N LYS A 86 20.17 -16.05 -0.72
CA LYS A 86 20.36 -17.45 -1.18
C LYS A 86 21.40 -17.60 -2.30
N ASN A 87 21.52 -16.57 -3.12
CA ASN A 87 22.35 -16.55 -4.32
C ASN A 87 23.79 -16.06 -4.05
N PHE A 88 24.13 -15.76 -2.80
CA PHE A 88 25.45 -15.27 -2.39
C PHE A 88 26.13 -16.30 -1.49
N GLU A 89 27.46 -16.27 -1.46
CA GLU A 89 28.23 -17.15 -0.60
C GLU A 89 27.94 -16.82 0.87
N PRO A 90 27.87 -17.81 1.78
CA PRO A 90 28.16 -19.23 1.58
C PRO A 90 27.02 -20.05 0.96
N LEU A 91 25.78 -19.52 0.90
CA LEU A 91 24.61 -20.31 0.49
C LEU A 91 24.66 -20.77 -0.96
N SER A 92 25.23 -19.97 -1.86
CA SER A 92 25.39 -20.30 -3.28
C SER A 92 26.52 -21.31 -3.56
N LEU A 93 27.41 -21.58 -2.60
CA LEU A 93 28.50 -22.53 -2.78
C LEU A 93 27.98 -23.95 -2.99
N THR A 94 28.54 -24.67 -3.95
CA THR A 94 28.18 -26.09 -4.21
C THR A 94 29.28 -27.07 -3.79
N SER A 95 30.40 -26.55 -3.30
CA SER A 95 31.56 -27.29 -2.80
C SER A 95 32.45 -26.36 -2.00
N GLY A 96 33.46 -26.92 -1.33
CA GLY A 96 34.33 -26.14 -0.44
C GLY A 96 33.75 -26.08 0.96
N VAL A 97 34.30 -25.21 1.80
CA VAL A 97 33.88 -25.06 3.18
C VAL A 97 33.57 -23.61 3.51
N ALA A 98 32.74 -23.39 4.52
CA ALA A 98 32.49 -22.09 5.11
C ALA A 98 32.81 -22.12 6.61
N GLU A 99 33.54 -21.14 7.11
CA GLU A 99 33.80 -20.95 8.54
C GLU A 99 32.95 -19.78 9.07
N THR A 100 32.06 -20.06 10.04
CA THR A 100 31.17 -19.03 10.60
C THR A 100 31.69 -18.47 11.93
N ALA A 101 31.02 -17.44 12.44
CA ALA A 101 31.41 -16.70 13.64
C ALA A 101 31.57 -17.56 14.91
N ASN A 102 30.95 -18.73 14.94
CA ASN A 102 31.07 -19.70 16.03
C ASN A 102 32.38 -20.52 16.00
N GLY A 103 33.26 -20.28 15.01
CA GLY A 103 34.55 -20.96 14.82
C GLY A 103 34.44 -22.39 14.28
N ARG A 104 33.28 -22.79 13.76
CA ARG A 104 33.07 -24.09 13.11
C ARG A 104 33.14 -23.95 11.59
N THR A 105 33.52 -25.05 10.96
CA THR A 105 33.62 -25.17 9.50
C THR A 105 32.57 -26.17 9.00
N TYR A 106 31.92 -25.85 7.89
CA TYR A 106 30.82 -26.63 7.31
C TYR A 106 31.13 -26.97 5.85
N ASP A 107 30.86 -28.20 5.42
CA ASP A 107 31.00 -28.61 4.01
C ASP A 107 29.82 -28.11 3.17
N MET A 108 30.09 -27.24 2.20
CA MET A 108 29.05 -26.63 1.36
C MET A 108 28.53 -27.55 0.25
N ALA A 109 29.15 -28.72 0.06
CA ALA A 109 28.59 -29.78 -0.79
C ALA A 109 27.49 -30.59 -0.07
N ASP A 110 27.41 -30.53 1.26
CA ASP A 110 26.43 -31.24 2.08
C ASP A 110 25.27 -30.30 2.44
N ALA A 111 24.07 -30.63 1.96
CA ALA A 111 22.88 -29.81 2.19
C ALA A 111 22.47 -29.72 3.67
N GLU A 112 22.71 -30.78 4.46
CA GLU A 112 22.41 -30.77 5.89
C GLU A 112 23.40 -29.86 6.63
N GLN A 113 24.70 -29.95 6.31
CA GLN A 113 25.69 -29.05 6.88
C GLN A 113 25.49 -27.60 6.46
N LYS A 114 25.08 -27.33 5.22
CA LYS A 114 24.74 -25.97 4.77
C LYS A 114 23.55 -25.40 5.55
N ARG A 115 22.49 -26.17 5.74
CA ARG A 115 21.36 -25.77 6.60
C ARG A 115 21.85 -25.52 8.03
N ARG A 116 22.66 -26.44 8.57
CA ARG A 116 23.19 -26.36 9.94
C ARG A 116 24.10 -25.16 10.17
N MET A 117 24.88 -24.76 9.16
CA MET A 117 25.71 -23.55 9.17
C MET A 117 24.86 -22.30 9.42
N VAL A 118 23.70 -22.16 8.75
CA VAL A 118 22.80 -21.03 8.95
C VAL A 118 22.28 -21.04 10.38
N VAL A 119 21.68 -22.14 10.81
CA VAL A 119 21.03 -22.21 12.12
C VAL A 119 22.06 -22.03 13.25
N ASP A 120 23.22 -22.69 13.19
CA ASP A 120 24.29 -22.52 14.19
C ASP A 120 24.83 -21.07 14.20
N GLY A 121 24.96 -20.44 13.03
CA GLY A 121 25.44 -19.07 12.92
C GLY A 121 24.44 -18.06 13.49
N VAL A 122 23.15 -18.25 13.23
CA VAL A 122 22.08 -17.39 13.76
C VAL A 122 21.93 -17.57 15.26
N VAL A 123 21.97 -18.80 15.79
CA VAL A 123 21.98 -19.05 17.24
C VAL A 123 23.17 -18.36 17.90
N TYR A 124 24.37 -18.49 17.32
CA TYR A 124 25.56 -17.81 17.84
C TYR A 124 25.42 -16.28 17.83
N PHE A 125 24.88 -15.71 16.75
CA PHE A 125 24.58 -14.29 16.68
C PHE A 125 23.63 -13.85 17.81
N ILE A 126 22.51 -14.57 17.99
CA ILE A 126 21.52 -14.29 19.04
C ILE A 126 22.18 -14.32 20.43
N ASP A 127 22.90 -15.39 20.74
CA ASP A 127 23.57 -15.56 22.03
C ASP A 127 24.58 -14.44 22.30
N ARG A 128 25.35 -14.07 21.28
CA ARG A 128 26.38 -13.04 21.40
C ARG A 128 25.80 -11.66 21.68
N ILE A 129 24.71 -11.28 21.02
CA ILE A 129 24.08 -9.97 21.27
C ILE A 129 23.31 -9.99 22.60
N ARG A 130 22.66 -11.11 22.95
CA ARG A 130 22.00 -11.26 24.26
C ARG A 130 22.98 -11.09 25.42
N GLU A 131 24.19 -11.66 25.33
CA GLU A 131 25.25 -11.46 26.35
C GLU A 131 25.56 -9.97 26.58
N VAL A 132 25.55 -9.17 25.51
CA VAL A 132 25.75 -7.72 25.60
C VAL A 132 24.54 -7.05 26.27
N ILE A 133 23.32 -7.39 25.85
CA ILE A 133 22.08 -6.85 26.44
C ILE A 133 22.01 -7.15 27.95
N ASP A 134 22.27 -8.39 28.35
CA ASP A 134 22.21 -8.85 29.75
C ASP A 134 23.19 -8.09 30.68
N THR A 135 24.23 -7.47 30.11
CA THR A 135 25.17 -6.62 30.89
C THR A 135 24.51 -5.31 31.36
N TYR A 136 23.51 -4.81 30.62
CA TYR A 136 22.85 -3.53 30.88
C TYR A 136 21.41 -3.69 31.36
N ASP A 137 20.70 -4.71 30.87
CA ASP A 137 19.26 -4.89 31.06
C ASP A 137 18.85 -6.38 31.17
N PRO A 138 19.30 -7.10 32.21
CA PRO A 138 19.16 -8.57 32.31
C PRO A 138 17.73 -9.07 32.58
N ASP A 139 16.80 -8.17 32.93
CA ASP A 139 15.42 -8.52 33.28
C ASP A 139 14.45 -8.33 32.09
N THR A 140 14.91 -7.73 30.99
CA THR A 140 14.10 -7.44 29.80
C THR A 140 14.12 -8.62 28.82
N LEU A 141 13.00 -8.84 28.10
CA LEU A 141 12.91 -9.91 27.13
C LEU A 141 13.73 -9.62 25.88
N VAL A 142 14.22 -10.65 25.21
CA VAL A 142 14.94 -10.55 23.94
C VAL A 142 14.19 -11.33 22.85
N THR A 143 14.00 -10.69 21.70
CA THR A 143 13.37 -11.27 20.51
C THR A 143 14.19 -10.96 19.25
N MET A 144 13.82 -11.56 18.14
CA MET A 144 14.36 -11.28 16.82
C MET A 144 13.24 -11.44 15.81
N GLY A 145 13.13 -10.48 14.89
CA GLY A 145 12.15 -10.51 13.82
C GLY A 145 12.63 -11.31 12.63
N PHE A 146 11.70 -12.04 12.00
CA PHE A 146 11.98 -12.89 10.85
C PHE A 146 11.00 -12.63 9.72
N PHE A 147 11.57 -12.56 8.52
CA PHE A 147 10.78 -12.58 7.29
C PHE A 147 10.13 -13.95 7.10
N THR A 148 9.00 -14.02 6.39
CA THR A 148 8.33 -15.30 6.11
C THR A 148 9.26 -16.26 5.34
N PRO A 149 9.52 -17.49 5.84
CA PRO A 149 10.24 -18.52 5.08
C PRO A 149 9.51 -18.93 3.80
N GLN A 150 10.24 -19.37 2.78
CA GLN A 150 9.69 -19.81 1.50
C GLN A 150 9.47 -21.32 1.40
N PHE A 151 9.43 -22.02 2.53
CA PHE A 151 9.20 -23.46 2.58
C PHE A 151 8.53 -23.85 3.91
N PRO A 152 7.70 -24.91 3.94
CA PRO A 152 7.41 -25.84 2.84
C PRO A 152 6.53 -25.26 1.72
N HIS A 153 5.81 -24.17 1.97
CA HIS A 153 4.98 -23.49 0.97
C HIS A 153 5.76 -22.40 0.26
N GLN A 154 5.82 -22.49 -1.06
CA GLN A 154 6.43 -21.45 -1.88
C GLN A 154 5.57 -20.18 -1.82
N THR A 155 6.23 -19.03 -1.79
CA THR A 155 5.57 -17.71 -1.81
C THR A 155 6.43 -16.73 -2.60
N TYR A 156 5.80 -15.71 -3.19
CA TYR A 156 6.54 -14.59 -3.77
C TYR A 156 7.20 -13.69 -2.70
N ILE A 157 6.75 -13.79 -1.44
CA ILE A 157 7.24 -13.00 -0.32
C ILE A 157 8.75 -13.23 -0.15
N GLY A 158 9.50 -12.12 -0.16
CA GLY A 158 10.94 -12.11 0.08
C GLY A 158 11.77 -12.53 -1.13
N GLY A 159 11.14 -12.83 -2.27
CA GLY A 159 11.81 -13.06 -3.55
C GLY A 159 12.89 -14.15 -3.49
N ASP A 160 14.16 -13.76 -3.45
CA ASP A 160 15.31 -14.68 -3.43
C ASP A 160 15.97 -14.82 -2.03
N TRP A 161 15.26 -14.43 -0.97
CA TRP A 161 15.75 -14.52 0.39
C TRP A 161 15.65 -15.94 0.96
N TYR A 162 16.54 -16.25 1.90
CA TYR A 162 16.58 -17.51 2.64
C TYR A 162 16.35 -17.26 4.13
N VAL A 163 15.35 -17.93 4.70
CA VAL A 163 15.00 -17.90 6.12
C VAL A 163 14.69 -19.33 6.56
N ASP A 164 15.11 -19.72 7.75
CA ASP A 164 14.83 -21.03 8.34
C ASP A 164 14.62 -20.91 9.85
N THR A 165 13.36 -20.69 10.25
CA THR A 165 12.98 -20.45 11.65
C THR A 165 12.67 -21.73 12.42
N ALA A 166 12.26 -22.81 11.75
CA ALA A 166 11.76 -24.01 12.43
C ALA A 166 12.76 -24.62 13.44
N PRO A 167 14.07 -24.74 13.14
CA PRO A 167 15.05 -25.20 14.14
C PRO A 167 15.26 -24.18 15.27
N LEU A 168 15.16 -22.88 14.97
CA LEU A 168 15.40 -21.79 15.92
C LEU A 168 14.37 -21.77 17.05
N LEU A 169 13.12 -22.19 16.80
CA LEU A 169 12.07 -22.30 17.81
C LEU A 169 12.52 -23.07 19.07
N THR A 170 13.39 -24.06 18.91
CA THR A 170 13.94 -24.87 20.01
C THR A 170 15.36 -24.51 20.41
N GLU A 171 16.19 -24.04 19.45
CA GLU A 171 17.63 -23.87 19.66
C GLU A 171 18.02 -22.44 20.04
N ALA A 172 17.26 -21.43 19.61
CA ALA A 172 17.62 -20.04 19.81
C ALA A 172 17.26 -19.56 21.23
N ASN A 173 18.17 -18.79 21.85
CA ASN A 173 17.96 -18.23 23.17
C ASN A 173 17.16 -16.91 23.13
N LEU A 174 15.99 -16.93 22.49
CA LEU A 174 15.01 -15.85 22.49
C LEU A 174 13.91 -16.14 23.52
N ASP A 175 13.33 -15.10 24.11
CA ASP A 175 12.25 -15.23 25.09
C ASP A 175 10.86 -15.29 24.42
N PHE A 176 10.74 -14.70 23.23
CA PHE A 176 9.61 -14.84 22.31
C PHE A 176 10.09 -14.69 20.86
N PHE A 177 9.28 -15.09 19.90
CA PHE A 177 9.56 -14.92 18.47
C PHE A 177 8.74 -13.78 17.89
N ASP A 178 9.37 -13.01 17.00
CA ASP A 178 8.69 -12.03 16.18
C ASP A 178 8.70 -12.50 14.72
N PHE A 179 7.53 -12.80 14.18
CA PHE A 179 7.37 -13.31 12.82
C PHE A 179 6.46 -12.39 12.02
N HIS A 180 6.90 -11.98 10.83
CA HIS A 180 6.16 -11.01 10.02
C HIS A 180 5.28 -11.72 9.01
N ALA A 181 3.97 -11.48 9.10
CA ALA A 181 2.96 -12.07 8.23
C ALA A 181 1.86 -11.06 7.92
N TYR A 182 1.56 -10.91 6.64
CA TYR A 182 0.65 -9.90 6.12
C TYR A 182 -0.58 -10.57 5.52
N TYR A 183 -1.73 -9.90 5.52
CA TYR A 183 -2.99 -10.48 5.00
C TYR A 183 -3.30 -10.08 3.56
N ASP A 184 -2.38 -9.43 2.87
CA ASP A 184 -2.33 -9.24 1.41
C ASP A 184 -1.24 -10.12 0.78
N THR A 185 -1.34 -11.42 1.02
CA THR A 185 -0.34 -12.46 0.72
C THR A 185 -0.92 -13.55 -0.19
N ASP A 186 -0.06 -14.36 -0.81
CA ASP A 186 -0.46 -15.61 -1.47
C ASP A 186 -0.58 -16.82 -0.53
N LEU A 187 -0.26 -16.66 0.75
CA LEU A 187 -0.33 -17.73 1.75
C LEU A 187 -1.56 -17.61 2.66
N THR A 188 -2.16 -18.74 2.99
CA THR A 188 -3.12 -18.82 4.10
C THR A 188 -2.43 -18.72 5.46
N VAL A 189 -3.17 -18.41 6.52
CA VAL A 189 -2.64 -18.36 7.89
C VAL A 189 -1.97 -19.68 8.33
N PRO A 190 -2.58 -20.87 8.08
CA PRO A 190 -1.91 -22.14 8.37
C PRO A 190 -0.61 -22.34 7.57
N GLU A 191 -0.57 -21.91 6.31
CA GLU A 191 0.63 -22.01 5.47
C GLU A 191 1.75 -21.10 5.99
N HIS A 192 1.43 -19.88 6.46
CA HIS A 192 2.38 -19.02 7.17
C HIS A 192 2.93 -19.73 8.42
N ALA A 193 2.06 -20.28 9.28
CA ALA A 193 2.49 -20.97 10.50
C ALA A 193 3.37 -22.20 10.20
N GLU A 194 3.02 -22.98 9.16
CA GLU A 194 3.84 -24.10 8.69
C GLU A 194 5.21 -23.64 8.17
N ASN A 195 5.27 -22.53 7.41
CA ASN A 195 6.52 -21.96 6.95
C ASN A 195 7.42 -21.49 8.10
N PHE A 196 6.83 -20.90 9.14
CA PHE A 196 7.57 -20.53 10.35
C PHE A 196 7.96 -21.71 11.25
N GLY A 197 7.43 -22.90 11.00
CA GLY A 197 7.68 -24.10 11.80
C GLY A 197 6.88 -24.17 13.11
N MET A 198 5.81 -23.39 13.22
CA MET A 198 4.99 -23.26 14.43
C MET A 198 4.12 -24.48 14.80
N PRO A 199 3.70 -25.40 13.89
CA PRO A 199 2.83 -26.51 14.29
C PRO A 199 3.40 -27.34 15.45
N GLY A 200 2.68 -27.34 16.58
CA GLY A 200 3.08 -28.06 17.80
C GLY A 200 4.10 -27.33 18.68
N HIS A 201 4.46 -26.08 18.36
CA HIS A 201 5.26 -25.21 19.21
C HIS A 201 4.36 -24.54 20.27
N GLU A 202 4.71 -24.70 21.54
CA GLU A 202 4.00 -24.09 22.68
C GLU A 202 4.95 -23.49 23.72
N GLU A 203 6.27 -23.58 23.51
CA GLU A 203 7.26 -23.27 24.56
C GLU A 203 7.46 -21.77 24.77
N LYS A 204 7.37 -20.98 23.69
CA LYS A 204 7.68 -19.55 23.69
C LYS A 204 6.62 -18.78 22.93
N PRO A 205 6.18 -17.60 23.42
CA PRO A 205 5.20 -16.80 22.71
C PRO A 205 5.65 -16.44 21.30
N VAL A 206 4.70 -16.33 20.38
CA VAL A 206 4.91 -15.87 19.01
C VAL A 206 4.11 -14.61 18.76
N LEU A 207 4.81 -13.50 18.58
CA LEU A 207 4.26 -12.21 18.21
C LEU A 207 4.29 -12.06 16.69
N MET A 208 3.19 -11.61 16.10
CA MET A 208 3.17 -11.08 14.75
C MET A 208 3.58 -9.62 14.78
N GLY A 209 4.89 -9.34 14.85
CA GLY A 209 5.41 -7.99 15.07
C GLY A 209 5.29 -7.07 13.86
N GLU A 210 4.93 -7.61 12.71
CA GLU A 210 4.36 -6.85 11.61
C GLU A 210 3.22 -7.62 10.93
N THR A 211 2.08 -6.95 10.79
CA THR A 211 0.94 -7.38 9.98
C THR A 211 0.19 -6.19 9.41
N GLY A 212 -0.56 -6.39 8.32
CA GLY A 212 -1.26 -5.30 7.65
C GLY A 212 -1.65 -5.68 6.23
N SER A 213 -2.03 -4.67 5.46
CA SER A 213 -2.08 -4.75 4.01
C SER A 213 -1.61 -3.46 3.36
N GLY A 214 -1.04 -3.58 2.17
CA GLY A 214 -0.76 -2.47 1.27
C GLY A 214 -2.05 -1.83 0.76
N LYS A 215 -2.06 -0.50 0.65
CA LYS A 215 -3.13 0.25 -0.05
C LYS A 215 -3.17 -0.09 -1.54
N ALA A 216 -2.09 -0.66 -2.07
CA ALA A 216 -2.00 -1.08 -3.45
C ALA A 216 -2.91 -2.29 -3.74
N THR A 217 -2.75 -3.34 -2.94
CA THR A 217 -3.45 -4.62 -3.04
C THR A 217 -4.86 -4.55 -2.46
N VAL A 218 -5.04 -3.78 -1.37
CA VAL A 218 -6.33 -3.61 -0.68
C VAL A 218 -6.71 -2.13 -0.64
N PRO A 219 -7.35 -1.58 -1.69
CA PRO A 219 -7.71 -0.16 -1.81
C PRO A 219 -8.60 0.45 -0.71
N SER A 220 -9.36 -0.33 0.02
CA SER A 220 -10.30 0.15 1.04
C SER A 220 -9.79 -0.12 2.44
N ALA A 221 -9.84 0.92 3.29
CA ALA A 221 -9.57 0.76 4.72
C ALA A 221 -10.58 -0.19 5.39
N ARG A 222 -11.84 -0.25 4.90
CA ARG A 222 -12.85 -1.18 5.40
C ARG A 222 -12.59 -2.62 4.93
N ALA A 223 -12.10 -2.80 3.70
CA ALA A 223 -11.63 -4.11 3.24
C ALA A 223 -10.46 -4.59 4.10
N ALA A 224 -9.45 -3.74 4.32
CA ALA A 224 -8.31 -4.03 5.17
C ALA A 224 -8.74 -4.39 6.60
N LEU A 225 -9.67 -3.65 7.19
CA LEU A 225 -10.25 -3.99 8.49
C LEU A 225 -10.93 -5.37 8.49
N GLY A 226 -11.78 -5.64 7.49
CA GLY A 226 -12.46 -6.93 7.37
C GLY A 226 -11.48 -8.09 7.25
N ARG A 227 -10.44 -7.95 6.41
CA ARG A 227 -9.37 -8.95 6.25
C ARG A 227 -8.59 -9.13 7.53
N GLY A 228 -8.16 -8.04 8.17
CA GLY A 228 -7.42 -8.08 9.42
C GLY A 228 -8.18 -8.78 10.55
N TYR A 229 -9.50 -8.55 10.70
CA TYR A 229 -10.29 -9.30 11.68
C TYR A 229 -10.25 -10.81 11.46
N ARG A 230 -10.36 -11.27 10.21
CA ARG A 230 -10.36 -12.70 9.88
C ARG A 230 -8.97 -13.30 10.06
N PHE A 231 -7.95 -12.62 9.55
CA PHE A 231 -6.56 -13.06 9.63
C PHE A 231 -6.08 -13.17 11.09
N ILE A 232 -6.33 -12.15 11.90
CA ILE A 232 -5.99 -12.16 13.33
C ILE A 232 -6.75 -13.30 14.04
N ALA A 233 -8.06 -13.43 13.81
CA ALA A 233 -8.85 -14.47 14.46
C ALA A 233 -8.39 -15.90 14.09
N GLU A 234 -8.12 -16.14 12.81
CA GLU A 234 -7.59 -17.42 12.33
C GLU A 234 -6.19 -17.70 12.88
N SER A 235 -5.35 -16.66 13.01
CA SER A 235 -3.98 -16.80 13.51
C SER A 235 -3.91 -17.26 14.97
N CYS A 236 -4.94 -16.98 15.78
CA CYS A 236 -5.02 -17.51 17.14
C CYS A 236 -5.01 -19.06 17.14
N GLU A 237 -5.74 -19.69 16.22
CA GLU A 237 -5.78 -21.16 16.12
C GLU A 237 -4.46 -21.73 15.59
N ALA A 238 -3.69 -20.91 14.85
CA ALA A 238 -2.38 -21.27 14.31
C ALA A 238 -1.22 -21.06 15.32
N GLY A 239 -1.49 -20.53 16.52
CA GLY A 239 -0.51 -20.41 17.61
C GLY A 239 0.14 -19.02 17.74
N TRP A 240 -0.48 -17.98 17.20
CA TRP A 240 -0.03 -16.59 17.40
C TRP A 240 -0.60 -15.99 18.68
N ASP A 241 0.24 -15.30 19.46
CA ASP A 241 -0.10 -14.77 20.79
C ASP A 241 -0.34 -13.25 20.80
N GLY A 242 0.03 -12.53 19.74
CA GLY A 242 -0.13 -11.09 19.65
C GLY A 242 0.18 -10.53 18.27
N TRP A 243 -0.16 -9.26 18.04
CA TRP A 243 -0.06 -8.61 16.72
C TRP A 243 0.32 -7.14 16.83
N LEU A 244 1.12 -6.65 15.88
CA LEU A 244 1.45 -5.25 15.70
C LEU A 244 1.13 -4.85 14.25
N ASN A 245 0.23 -3.87 14.08
CA ASN A 245 -0.10 -3.36 12.74
C ASN A 245 1.08 -2.54 12.19
N TRP A 246 1.50 -2.83 10.97
CA TRP A 246 2.54 -2.08 10.28
C TRP A 246 2.02 -0.70 9.85
N GLY A 247 2.45 0.27 10.65
CA GLY A 247 2.10 1.68 10.52
C GLY A 247 1.19 2.15 11.66
N TYR A 248 1.69 3.08 12.46
CA TYR A 248 0.83 3.86 13.36
C TYR A 248 0.37 5.16 12.67
N TYR A 249 1.32 5.93 12.15
CA TYR A 249 1.06 7.18 11.43
C TYR A 249 0.82 6.93 9.94
N VAL A 250 -0.02 7.80 9.35
CA VAL A 250 -0.24 7.86 7.91
C VAL A 250 1.10 8.03 7.19
N TRP A 251 1.34 7.19 6.20
CA TRP A 251 2.54 7.25 5.37
C TRP A 251 2.54 8.53 4.53
N PRO A 252 3.70 9.16 4.29
CA PRO A 252 3.81 10.24 3.33
C PRO A 252 3.35 9.80 1.93
N ASP A 253 2.62 10.68 1.23
CA ASP A 253 2.05 10.37 -0.10
C ASP A 253 3.12 10.00 -1.14
N ASP A 254 4.36 10.49 -0.97
CA ASP A 254 5.48 10.27 -1.89
C ASP A 254 6.22 8.94 -1.68
N GLN A 255 5.83 8.15 -0.67
CA GLN A 255 6.40 6.83 -0.43
C GLN A 255 5.70 5.77 -1.28
N PRO A 256 6.44 4.91 -1.99
CA PRO A 256 5.85 3.78 -2.72
C PRO A 256 5.30 2.73 -1.75
N GLY A 257 4.22 2.06 -2.14
CA GLY A 257 3.63 0.94 -1.40
C GLY A 257 3.16 1.24 0.03
N PRO A 258 2.42 2.34 0.30
CA PRO A 258 1.97 2.66 1.64
C PRO A 258 1.03 1.57 2.19
N ALA A 259 1.28 1.10 3.42
CA ALA A 259 0.38 0.21 4.14
C ALA A 259 -0.77 1.00 4.81
N TRP A 260 -1.85 0.31 5.17
CA TRP A 260 -2.88 0.87 6.03
C TRP A 260 -2.38 1.04 7.47
N ALA A 261 -2.12 2.28 7.85
CA ALA A 261 -1.70 2.62 9.20
C ALA A 261 -2.90 2.83 10.13
N PHE A 262 -2.66 2.72 11.43
CA PHE A 262 -3.72 2.91 12.43
C PHE A 262 -4.41 4.27 12.40
N LEU A 263 -3.72 5.34 12.01
CA LEU A 263 -4.28 6.68 11.89
C LEU A 263 -4.85 7.02 10.50
N ASP A 264 -4.79 6.09 9.54
CA ASP A 264 -5.49 6.25 8.27
C ASP A 264 -7.02 6.21 8.46
N ALA A 265 -7.75 6.78 7.49
CA ALA A 265 -9.22 6.78 7.45
C ALA A 265 -9.86 7.20 8.78
N ASP A 266 -9.43 8.35 9.32
CA ASP A 266 -9.87 8.89 10.62
C ASP A 266 -9.68 7.92 11.80
N GLY A 267 -8.64 7.09 11.73
CA GLY A 267 -8.31 6.12 12.76
C GLY A 267 -9.22 4.88 12.76
N LEU A 268 -9.74 4.47 11.60
CA LEU A 268 -10.68 3.35 11.47
C LEU A 268 -10.12 2.08 12.11
N LEU A 269 -8.93 1.64 11.69
CA LEU A 269 -8.30 0.41 12.17
C LEU A 269 -7.98 0.51 13.66
N LEU A 270 -7.43 1.64 14.12
CA LEU A 270 -7.12 1.85 15.53
C LEU A 270 -8.34 1.70 16.43
N LYS A 271 -9.47 2.33 16.05
CA LYS A 271 -10.72 2.25 16.82
C LYS A 271 -11.26 0.83 16.81
N ALA A 272 -11.28 0.20 15.65
CA ALA A 272 -11.88 -1.11 15.43
C ALA A 272 -11.12 -2.24 16.13
N PHE A 273 -9.77 -2.26 16.04
CA PHE A 273 -8.93 -3.22 16.75
C PHE A 273 -8.70 -2.88 18.22
N SER A 274 -9.18 -1.73 18.71
CA SER A 274 -9.00 -1.39 20.12
C SER A 274 -9.73 -2.40 21.03
N PRO A 275 -9.18 -2.71 22.23
CA PRO A 275 -9.84 -3.59 23.20
C PRO A 275 -11.24 -3.14 23.65
N ASN A 276 -11.59 -1.87 23.42
CA ASN A 276 -12.92 -1.33 23.73
C ASN A 276 -13.99 -1.78 22.72
N VAL A 277 -13.59 -2.03 21.47
CA VAL A 277 -14.49 -2.48 20.39
C VAL A 277 -14.33 -3.97 20.15
N GLN A 278 -13.08 -4.44 20.10
CA GLN A 278 -12.74 -5.84 19.94
C GLN A 278 -12.03 -6.35 21.20
N SER A 279 -12.81 -6.83 22.17
CA SER A 279 -12.25 -7.31 23.44
C SER A 279 -11.53 -8.66 23.31
N ASP A 280 -11.90 -9.46 22.31
CA ASP A 280 -11.28 -10.74 22.01
C ASP A 280 -10.81 -10.75 20.55
N PRO A 281 -9.51 -10.56 20.28
CA PRO A 281 -8.99 -10.53 18.91
C PRO A 281 -9.20 -11.85 18.16
N CYS A 282 -9.43 -12.97 18.88
CA CYS A 282 -9.59 -14.29 18.30
C CYS A 282 -11.01 -14.58 17.76
N VAL A 283 -11.92 -13.60 17.78
CA VAL A 283 -13.30 -13.76 17.31
C VAL A 283 -13.61 -12.72 16.25
N VAL A 284 -13.97 -13.14 15.04
CA VAL A 284 -14.43 -12.20 14.00
C VAL A 284 -15.75 -11.55 14.45
N PRO A 285 -15.84 -10.20 14.49
CA PRO A 285 -17.08 -9.53 14.82
C PRO A 285 -18.21 -9.91 13.84
N PRO A 286 -19.45 -10.15 14.29
CA PRO A 286 -20.56 -10.52 13.41
C PRO A 286 -20.89 -9.50 12.32
N ASP A 287 -20.55 -8.24 12.56
CA ASP A 287 -20.74 -7.09 11.68
C ASP A 287 -19.43 -6.66 10.98
N ALA A 288 -18.39 -7.48 11.04
CA ALA A 288 -17.12 -7.23 10.36
C ALA A 288 -17.35 -6.99 8.85
N PRO A 289 -16.74 -5.95 8.27
CA PRO A 289 -16.81 -5.72 6.84
C PRO A 289 -16.38 -6.94 6.03
N PHE A 290 -17.05 -7.19 4.92
CA PHE A 290 -16.75 -8.28 4.00
C PHE A 290 -16.70 -7.74 2.57
N ASP A 291 -15.70 -8.17 1.82
CA ASP A 291 -15.61 -7.85 0.40
C ASP A 291 -16.41 -8.86 -0.43
N LEU A 292 -17.45 -8.38 -1.10
CA LEU A 292 -18.35 -9.20 -1.92
C LEU A 292 -17.69 -9.67 -3.22
N THR A 293 -16.51 -9.17 -3.57
CA THR A 293 -15.78 -9.58 -4.78
C THR A 293 -14.97 -10.86 -4.58
N THR A 294 -14.65 -11.21 -3.33
CA THR A 294 -13.80 -12.35 -2.99
C THR A 294 -14.36 -13.64 -3.59
N GLY A 295 -13.56 -14.31 -4.44
CA GLY A 295 -13.91 -15.57 -5.09
C GLY A 295 -14.92 -15.46 -6.23
N THR A 296 -15.32 -14.25 -6.62
CA THR A 296 -16.22 -14.04 -7.76
C THR A 296 -15.48 -14.17 -9.10
N THR A 297 -16.23 -14.28 -10.20
CA THR A 297 -15.67 -14.19 -11.57
C THR A 297 -16.38 -13.07 -12.30
N PRO A 298 -15.78 -11.87 -12.40
CA PRO A 298 -16.46 -10.73 -13.00
C PRO A 298 -16.69 -10.94 -14.50
N ARG A 299 -17.72 -10.28 -15.02
CA ARG A 299 -18.01 -10.18 -16.45
C ARG A 299 -17.53 -8.83 -16.96
N ALA A 300 -17.09 -8.75 -18.21
CA ALA A 300 -16.69 -7.47 -18.80
C ALA A 300 -17.14 -7.36 -20.26
N SER A 301 -17.13 -6.13 -20.78
CA SER A 301 -17.35 -5.84 -22.20
C SER A 301 -16.32 -6.54 -23.10
N ARG A 302 -15.07 -6.57 -22.65
CA ARG A 302 -13.91 -7.19 -23.33
C ARG A 302 -12.87 -7.60 -22.28
N SER A 303 -11.97 -8.51 -22.64
CA SER A 303 -10.75 -8.74 -21.86
C SER A 303 -9.62 -9.11 -22.80
N GLU A 304 -8.44 -8.60 -22.52
CA GLU A 304 -7.21 -9.12 -23.11
C GLU A 304 -6.93 -10.53 -22.56
N LEU A 305 -6.34 -11.40 -23.38
CA LEU A 305 -6.07 -12.79 -23.00
C LEU A 305 -5.16 -12.91 -21.78
N THR A 306 -4.18 -12.02 -21.67
CA THR A 306 -3.19 -11.97 -20.57
C THR A 306 -3.67 -11.15 -19.38
N ARG A 307 -4.81 -10.46 -19.48
CA ARG A 307 -5.36 -9.60 -18.41
C ARG A 307 -6.84 -9.89 -18.15
N PRO A 308 -7.21 -11.13 -17.78
CA PRO A 308 -8.59 -11.56 -17.57
C PRO A 308 -9.27 -10.83 -16.40
N THR A 309 -10.60 -10.89 -16.34
CA THR A 309 -11.41 -10.19 -15.31
C THR A 309 -11.14 -10.60 -13.88
N LYS A 310 -10.64 -11.82 -13.65
CA LYS A 310 -10.26 -12.29 -12.30
C LYS A 310 -9.19 -11.40 -11.65
N TYR A 311 -8.33 -10.78 -12.44
CA TYR A 311 -7.28 -9.86 -11.97
C TYR A 311 -7.83 -8.51 -11.49
N ALA A 312 -9.15 -8.30 -11.50
CA ALA A 312 -9.72 -7.10 -10.86
C ALA A 312 -10.30 -7.40 -9.48
N VAL A 313 -10.20 -8.64 -8.99
CA VAL A 313 -10.87 -9.12 -7.77
C VAL A 313 -10.04 -10.21 -7.05
N ASP A 314 -8.73 -10.25 -7.30
CA ASP A 314 -7.85 -11.32 -6.79
C ASP A 314 -6.70 -10.81 -5.92
N ASP A 315 -6.72 -9.53 -5.56
CA ASP A 315 -5.78 -8.89 -4.63
C ASP A 315 -4.32 -8.92 -5.11
N SER A 316 -4.10 -9.28 -6.37
CA SER A 316 -2.77 -9.33 -6.95
C SER A 316 -2.33 -7.96 -7.44
N LEU A 317 -1.05 -7.84 -7.78
CA LEU A 317 -0.53 -6.65 -8.45
C LEU A 317 -0.89 -6.63 -9.95
N GLU A 318 -1.41 -7.73 -10.48
CA GLU A 318 -1.90 -7.81 -11.86
C GLU A 318 -3.30 -7.21 -11.93
N GLY A 319 -3.58 -6.41 -12.96
CA GLY A 319 -4.92 -5.86 -13.18
C GLY A 319 -5.67 -6.49 -14.36
N TRP A 320 -7.00 -6.41 -14.36
CA TRP A 320 -7.81 -6.65 -15.54
C TRP A 320 -7.58 -5.57 -16.60
N GLY A 321 -7.42 -5.96 -17.86
CA GLY A 321 -7.31 -5.06 -18.99
C GLY A 321 -8.35 -5.37 -20.05
N SER A 322 -9.15 -4.37 -20.42
CA SER A 322 -10.10 -4.51 -21.54
C SER A 322 -9.38 -4.71 -22.88
N GLY A 323 -8.14 -4.22 -23.00
CA GLY A 323 -7.32 -4.20 -24.20
C GLY A 323 -7.88 -3.30 -25.32
N ASP A 324 -8.72 -2.32 -24.97
CA ASP A 324 -9.29 -1.34 -25.89
C ASP A 324 -9.62 -0.02 -25.15
N TYR A 325 -9.82 1.07 -25.89
CA TYR A 325 -10.22 2.36 -25.35
C TYR A 325 -11.70 2.37 -24.91
N PRO A 326 -12.11 3.35 -24.07
CA PRO A 326 -13.51 3.54 -23.69
C PRO A 326 -14.47 3.66 -24.90
N PRO A 327 -15.76 3.30 -24.73
CA PRO A 327 -16.37 2.83 -23.48
C PRO A 327 -16.12 1.34 -23.22
N GLN A 328 -15.79 0.99 -21.98
CA GLN A 328 -15.66 -0.40 -21.51
C GLN A 328 -16.27 -0.56 -20.12
N TRP A 329 -16.69 -1.77 -19.75
CA TRP A 329 -17.29 -2.04 -18.45
C TRP A 329 -16.85 -3.38 -17.86
N ILE A 330 -16.87 -3.45 -16.53
CA ILE A 330 -16.73 -4.67 -15.74
C ILE A 330 -17.84 -4.73 -14.70
N ALA A 331 -18.41 -5.91 -14.48
CA ALA A 331 -19.54 -6.15 -13.59
C ALA A 331 -19.29 -7.36 -12.71
N ILE A 332 -19.59 -7.21 -11.42
CA ILE A 332 -19.44 -8.24 -10.39
C ILE A 332 -20.84 -8.60 -9.92
N ASP A 333 -21.22 -9.86 -10.09
CA ASP A 333 -22.51 -10.38 -9.67
C ASP A 333 -22.35 -11.09 -8.32
N PHE A 334 -23.32 -10.90 -7.42
CA PHE A 334 -23.30 -11.51 -6.09
C PHE A 334 -24.17 -12.76 -6.04
N ASP A 335 -23.77 -13.74 -5.24
CA ASP A 335 -24.53 -14.98 -5.04
C ASP A 335 -25.88 -14.74 -4.35
N GLN A 336 -25.97 -13.67 -3.56
CA GLN A 336 -27.17 -13.28 -2.81
C GLN A 336 -27.31 -11.76 -2.73
N PRO A 337 -28.56 -11.23 -2.65
CA PRO A 337 -28.79 -9.82 -2.39
C PRO A 337 -28.05 -9.38 -1.12
N SER A 338 -27.27 -8.31 -1.25
CA SER A 338 -26.36 -7.84 -0.21
C SER A 338 -26.54 -6.34 0.04
N THR A 339 -26.04 -5.88 1.19
CA THR A 339 -25.94 -4.45 1.48
C THR A 339 -24.56 -3.98 1.06
N VAL A 340 -24.46 -2.93 0.27
CA VAL A 340 -23.19 -2.31 -0.13
C VAL A 340 -23.04 -1.00 0.65
N VAL A 341 -21.91 -0.84 1.32
CA VAL A 341 -21.55 0.36 2.10
C VAL A 341 -20.37 1.12 1.51
N GLU A 342 -19.59 0.48 0.64
CA GLU A 342 -18.43 1.09 0.01
C GLU A 342 -18.08 0.38 -1.29
N ILE A 343 -17.55 1.14 -2.25
CA ILE A 343 -16.97 0.63 -3.49
C ILE A 343 -15.59 1.26 -3.63
N GLY A 344 -14.55 0.43 -3.65
CA GLY A 344 -13.16 0.82 -3.86
C GLY A 344 -12.67 0.39 -5.23
N LEU A 345 -12.03 1.30 -5.97
CA LEU A 345 -11.49 1.02 -7.31
C LEU A 345 -10.01 1.40 -7.36
N GLY A 346 -9.14 0.41 -7.52
CA GLY A 346 -7.73 0.59 -7.83
C GLY A 346 -7.54 0.79 -9.33
N VAL A 347 -7.13 1.98 -9.74
CA VAL A 347 -6.94 2.32 -11.16
C VAL A 347 -5.64 1.69 -11.69
N ASP A 348 -5.71 1.11 -12.89
CA ASP A 348 -4.53 0.75 -13.67
C ASP A 348 -4.51 1.49 -15.01
N GLN A 349 -4.24 2.79 -14.96
CA GLN A 349 -4.29 3.67 -16.12
C GLN A 349 -2.89 4.17 -16.48
N TRP A 350 -2.37 3.74 -17.63
CA TRP A 350 -1.16 4.30 -18.22
C TRP A 350 -1.35 4.59 -19.72
N PRO A 351 -1.18 5.85 -20.17
CA PRO A 351 -0.70 7.00 -19.42
C PRO A 351 -1.75 7.63 -18.48
N PRO A 352 -1.33 8.27 -17.38
CA PRO A 352 -2.23 8.93 -16.44
C PRO A 352 -2.88 10.17 -17.07
N GLY A 353 -4.10 10.52 -16.65
CA GLY A 353 -4.94 11.51 -17.31
C GLY A 353 -6.36 11.58 -16.75
N ILE A 354 -7.18 12.49 -17.30
CA ILE A 354 -8.60 12.57 -16.93
C ILE A 354 -9.33 11.31 -17.41
N SER A 355 -10.04 10.67 -16.49
CA SER A 355 -10.97 9.58 -16.79
C SER A 355 -12.35 9.89 -16.26
N HIS A 356 -13.36 9.28 -16.87
CA HIS A 356 -14.76 9.38 -16.47
C HIS A 356 -15.32 7.99 -16.25
N HIS A 357 -15.79 7.72 -15.04
CA HIS A 357 -16.35 6.44 -14.62
C HIS A 357 -17.75 6.60 -14.04
N GLN A 358 -18.62 5.66 -14.33
CA GLN A 358 -19.92 5.51 -13.68
C GLN A 358 -19.98 4.19 -12.94
N VAL A 359 -20.55 4.20 -11.75
CA VAL A 359 -20.76 3.02 -10.93
C VAL A 359 -22.26 2.78 -10.81
N TRP A 360 -22.69 1.62 -11.28
CA TRP A 360 -24.09 1.21 -11.30
C TRP A 360 -24.30 0.02 -10.37
N ALA A 361 -25.40 0.02 -9.62
CA ALA A 361 -25.84 -1.12 -8.84
C ALA A 361 -27.15 -1.66 -9.42
N THR A 362 -27.26 -2.98 -9.59
CA THR A 362 -28.52 -3.65 -9.92
C THR A 362 -29.13 -4.19 -8.62
N LEU A 363 -30.39 -3.84 -8.36
CA LEU A 363 -31.14 -4.35 -7.23
C LEU A 363 -31.83 -5.69 -7.56
N SER A 364 -32.24 -6.44 -6.53
CA SER A 364 -32.90 -7.74 -6.67
C SER A 364 -34.22 -7.70 -7.45
N ASP A 365 -34.84 -6.53 -7.56
CA ASP A 365 -36.05 -6.27 -8.37
C ASP A 365 -35.74 -5.89 -9.84
N GLY A 366 -34.46 -5.83 -10.22
CA GLY A 366 -33.99 -5.52 -11.57
C GLY A 366 -33.83 -4.03 -11.86
N ARG A 367 -34.09 -3.13 -10.89
CA ARG A 367 -33.78 -1.70 -11.06
C ARG A 367 -32.26 -1.48 -11.08
N GLU A 368 -31.80 -0.65 -12.02
CA GLU A 368 -30.44 -0.11 -12.04
C GLU A 368 -30.41 1.25 -11.33
N VAL A 369 -29.44 1.42 -10.45
CA VAL A 369 -29.22 2.63 -9.65
C VAL A 369 -27.84 3.18 -9.99
N LEU A 370 -27.75 4.45 -10.39
CA LEU A 370 -26.47 5.14 -10.49
C LEU A 370 -25.98 5.46 -9.07
N VAL A 371 -24.89 4.82 -8.68
CA VAL A 371 -24.28 4.95 -7.34
C VAL A 371 -23.30 6.11 -7.30
N ALA A 372 -22.47 6.25 -8.34
CA ALA A 372 -21.49 7.32 -8.45
C ALA A 372 -21.21 7.68 -9.91
N ASP A 373 -20.83 8.92 -10.17
CA ASP A 373 -20.32 9.41 -11.45
C ASP A 373 -19.09 10.27 -11.18
N VAL A 374 -17.91 9.74 -11.53
CA VAL A 374 -16.61 10.26 -11.14
C VAL A 374 -15.82 10.64 -12.38
N GLU A 375 -15.54 11.93 -12.55
CA GLU A 375 -14.65 12.45 -13.59
C GLU A 375 -13.52 13.22 -12.93
N ARG A 376 -12.29 12.72 -13.07
CA ARG A 376 -11.12 13.32 -12.42
C ARG A 376 -9.84 12.80 -13.04
N PHE A 377 -8.72 13.37 -12.62
CA PHE A 377 -7.42 12.81 -12.94
C PHE A 377 -7.24 11.45 -12.26
N THR A 378 -6.80 10.47 -13.03
CA THR A 378 -6.44 9.13 -12.54
C THR A 378 -5.12 8.69 -13.16
N GLY A 379 -4.44 7.77 -12.48
CA GLY A 379 -3.18 7.19 -12.91
C GLY A 379 -2.97 5.84 -12.24
N PRO A 380 -1.80 5.21 -12.46
CA PRO A 380 -1.50 3.93 -11.83
C PRO A 380 -1.63 4.04 -10.31
N GLU A 381 -2.21 3.01 -9.71
CA GLU A 381 -2.32 2.83 -8.26
C GLU A 381 -3.20 3.86 -7.53
N MET A 382 -3.80 4.82 -8.24
CA MET A 382 -4.75 5.75 -7.64
C MET A 382 -6.02 5.03 -7.24
N LEU A 383 -6.55 5.40 -6.07
CA LEU A 383 -7.74 4.79 -5.50
C LEU A 383 -8.96 5.69 -5.67
N ILE A 384 -10.04 5.16 -6.23
CA ILE A 384 -11.36 5.79 -6.29
C ILE A 384 -12.27 5.09 -5.28
N GLY A 385 -12.53 5.74 -4.14
CA GLY A 385 -13.48 5.27 -3.13
C GLY A 385 -14.83 5.98 -3.25
N THR A 386 -15.91 5.22 -3.12
CA THR A 386 -17.27 5.73 -2.95
C THR A 386 -17.88 5.14 -1.69
N GLU A 387 -18.07 5.97 -0.65
CA GLU A 387 -18.78 5.57 0.55
C GLU A 387 -20.29 5.73 0.40
N LEU A 388 -21.05 4.73 0.82
CA LEU A 388 -22.51 4.73 0.80
C LEU A 388 -23.01 4.77 2.24
N ASN A 389 -23.40 5.97 2.71
CA ASN A 389 -23.91 6.17 4.06
C ASN A 389 -25.25 6.94 4.03
N PRO A 390 -26.39 6.28 4.27
CA PRO A 390 -26.54 4.84 4.55
C PRO A 390 -26.21 3.94 3.35
N GLY A 391 -25.85 2.68 3.63
CA GLY A 391 -25.59 1.66 2.62
C GLY A 391 -26.81 1.31 1.76
N LEU A 392 -26.54 0.88 0.52
CA LEU A 392 -27.54 0.44 -0.46
C LEU A 392 -27.85 -1.03 -0.26
N THR A 393 -29.11 -1.35 0.07
CA THR A 393 -29.56 -2.72 0.33
C THR A 393 -30.08 -3.41 -0.94
N ASP A 394 -30.23 -4.74 -0.87
CA ASP A 394 -30.82 -5.56 -1.95
C ASP A 394 -30.04 -5.52 -3.28
N VAL A 395 -28.73 -5.19 -3.23
CA VAL A 395 -27.88 -5.16 -4.42
C VAL A 395 -27.51 -6.59 -4.81
N VAL A 396 -27.59 -6.92 -6.10
CA VAL A 396 -27.21 -8.23 -6.67
C VAL A 396 -26.07 -8.15 -7.66
N SER A 397 -25.73 -6.95 -8.13
CA SER A 397 -24.61 -6.73 -9.05
C SER A 397 -24.14 -5.29 -8.98
N VAL A 398 -22.84 -5.07 -9.16
CA VAL A 398 -22.25 -3.74 -9.34
C VAL A 398 -21.47 -3.72 -10.65
N ARG A 399 -21.67 -2.69 -11.48
CA ARG A 399 -21.00 -2.47 -12.76
C ARG A 399 -20.24 -1.16 -12.73
N VAL A 400 -18.97 -1.20 -13.08
CA VAL A 400 -18.12 -0.03 -13.30
C VAL A 400 -17.99 0.18 -14.81
N GLU A 401 -18.50 1.31 -15.29
CA GLU A 401 -18.38 1.73 -16.68
C GLU A 401 -17.33 2.83 -16.77
N THR A 402 -16.38 2.70 -17.68
CA THR A 402 -15.44 3.77 -18.02
C THR A 402 -15.85 4.36 -19.35
N LEU A 403 -16.19 5.64 -19.36
CA LEU A 403 -16.73 6.39 -20.49
C LEU A 403 -15.65 7.22 -21.19
N ALA A 404 -14.64 7.66 -20.45
CA ALA A 404 -13.46 8.37 -20.97
C ALA A 404 -12.21 7.96 -20.19
N SER A 405 -11.07 7.90 -20.88
CA SER A 405 -9.75 7.56 -20.34
C SER A 405 -8.69 7.88 -21.40
N THR A 406 -7.49 8.22 -20.95
CA THR A 406 -6.31 8.44 -21.80
C THR A 406 -5.61 7.14 -22.21
N SER A 407 -6.02 5.99 -21.68
CA SER A 407 -5.47 4.68 -22.02
C SER A 407 -6.56 3.66 -22.34
N TRP A 408 -6.14 2.41 -22.58
CA TRP A 408 -7.06 1.28 -22.48
C TRP A 408 -7.68 1.23 -21.09
N VAL A 409 -8.95 0.82 -21.02
CA VAL A 409 -9.65 0.69 -19.74
C VAL A 409 -9.08 -0.51 -19.00
N SER A 410 -8.60 -0.28 -17.79
CA SER A 410 -8.03 -1.31 -16.94
C SER A 410 -8.21 -0.92 -15.47
N TRP A 411 -8.42 -1.92 -14.63
CA TRP A 411 -8.55 -1.79 -13.18
C TRP A 411 -7.59 -2.78 -12.54
N ARG A 412 -6.80 -2.31 -11.58
CA ARG A 412 -5.94 -3.17 -10.77
C ARG A 412 -6.79 -4.00 -9.83
N GLU A 413 -7.70 -3.39 -9.10
CA GLU A 413 -8.52 -4.07 -8.10
C GLU A 413 -9.87 -3.36 -7.95
N ILE A 414 -10.93 -4.11 -7.67
CA ILE A 414 -12.28 -3.62 -7.41
C ILE A 414 -12.79 -4.33 -6.17
N GLU A 415 -13.08 -3.56 -5.15
CA GLU A 415 -13.61 -4.04 -3.88
C GLU A 415 -15.03 -3.52 -3.69
N ILE A 416 -15.95 -4.38 -3.22
CA ILE A 416 -17.33 -4.00 -2.96
C ILE A 416 -17.69 -4.46 -1.56
N ILE A 417 -17.73 -3.50 -0.63
CA ILE A 417 -17.77 -3.81 0.79
C ILE A 417 -19.21 -3.87 1.27
N SER A 418 -19.51 -4.99 1.93
CA SER A 418 -20.70 -5.19 2.74
C SER A 418 -20.36 -5.01 4.21
N ALA A 419 -21.20 -4.27 4.93
CA ALA A 419 -21.14 -4.15 6.37
C ALA A 419 -22.52 -3.79 6.92
N ALA A 420 -22.65 -3.79 8.25
CA ALA A 420 -23.85 -3.26 8.90
C ALA A 420 -24.05 -1.78 8.50
N SER A 421 -25.28 -1.44 8.11
CA SER A 421 -25.69 -0.09 7.74
C SER A 421 -26.91 0.31 8.56
N THR A 422 -26.92 1.56 9.02
CA THR A 422 -28.08 2.14 9.71
C THR A 422 -28.84 3.08 8.79
N GLY A 423 -30.11 2.77 8.54
CA GLY A 423 -30.98 3.58 7.67
C GLY A 423 -31.13 2.97 6.28
N SER A 424 -31.66 3.75 5.36
CA SER A 424 -31.86 3.35 3.96
C SER A 424 -31.23 4.39 3.05
N ALA A 425 -30.44 3.91 2.09
CA ALA A 425 -29.93 4.73 1.00
C ALA A 425 -31.06 5.54 0.36
N CYS A 426 -30.80 6.82 0.10
CA CYS A 426 -31.75 7.70 -0.55
C CYS A 426 -31.66 7.54 -2.07
N LEU A 427 -32.74 7.04 -2.69
CA LEU A 427 -32.87 6.89 -4.13
C LEU A 427 -33.89 7.88 -4.68
N VAL A 428 -33.53 8.53 -5.78
CA VAL A 428 -34.41 9.48 -6.48
C VAL A 428 -34.46 9.18 -7.97
N ASP A 429 -35.64 9.34 -8.54
CA ASP A 429 -35.82 9.35 -9.98
C ASP A 429 -35.69 10.79 -10.48
N GLY A 430 -34.88 11.01 -11.51
CA GLY A 430 -34.62 12.35 -12.01
C GLY A 430 -34.26 12.40 -13.48
N GLY A 431 -34.04 13.63 -13.94
CA GLY A 431 -33.57 13.91 -15.29
C GLY A 431 -32.09 13.53 -15.49
N PRO A 432 -31.45 14.03 -16.57
CA PRO A 432 -30.03 13.78 -16.80
C PRO A 432 -29.15 14.32 -15.66
N ILE A 433 -28.05 13.64 -15.37
CA ILE A 433 -27.04 14.07 -14.41
C ILE A 433 -26.31 15.28 -14.99
N ARG A 434 -25.88 16.21 -14.13
CA ARG A 434 -25.22 17.45 -14.50
C ARG A 434 -24.00 17.75 -13.65
N VAL A 435 -23.08 18.51 -14.22
CA VAL A 435 -21.86 18.97 -13.54
C VAL A 435 -22.11 20.08 -12.52
N ALA A 436 -23.28 20.73 -12.56
CA ALA A 436 -23.68 21.78 -11.62
C ALA A 436 -25.21 21.78 -11.43
N PRO A 437 -25.72 22.32 -10.30
CA PRO A 437 -27.16 22.36 -9.99
C PRO A 437 -27.86 23.49 -10.77
N SER A 438 -27.88 23.37 -12.10
CA SER A 438 -28.48 24.34 -13.02
C SER A 438 -29.04 23.66 -14.27
N ASN A 439 -30.18 24.17 -14.75
CA ASN A 439 -30.76 23.71 -16.02
C ASN A 439 -29.90 24.07 -17.24
N ASP A 440 -29.04 25.08 -17.11
CA ASP A 440 -28.11 25.51 -18.17
C ASP A 440 -26.80 24.72 -18.18
N ALA A 441 -26.51 23.97 -17.11
CA ALA A 441 -25.30 23.13 -17.04
C ALA A 441 -25.41 21.95 -18.01
N SER A 442 -24.32 21.60 -18.71
CA SER A 442 -24.34 20.48 -19.64
C SER A 442 -24.72 19.17 -18.94
N PRO A 443 -25.61 18.35 -19.54
CA PRO A 443 -25.86 17.00 -19.05
C PRO A 443 -24.61 16.14 -19.26
N VAL A 444 -24.32 15.28 -18.29
CA VAL A 444 -23.28 14.26 -18.38
C VAL A 444 -23.71 13.23 -19.42
N ALA A 445 -22.82 12.95 -20.38
CA ALA A 445 -23.10 12.02 -21.46
C ALA A 445 -23.55 10.64 -20.93
N GLY A 446 -24.52 10.02 -21.61
CA GLY A 446 -25.02 8.70 -21.23
C GLY A 446 -26.06 8.68 -20.10
N THR A 447 -26.28 9.78 -19.38
CA THR A 447 -27.26 9.83 -18.28
C THR A 447 -28.60 10.40 -18.74
N LYS A 448 -29.61 9.55 -18.95
CA LYS A 448 -30.97 10.00 -19.26
C LYS A 448 -31.97 9.23 -18.42
N ASP A 449 -32.84 9.96 -17.72
CA ASP A 449 -33.93 9.42 -16.89
C ASP A 449 -33.45 8.28 -15.97
N VAL A 450 -32.64 8.64 -14.98
CA VAL A 450 -31.94 7.68 -14.10
C VAL A 450 -32.55 7.64 -12.70
N THR A 451 -32.53 6.46 -12.08
CA THR A 451 -32.62 6.33 -10.63
C THR A 451 -31.21 6.48 -10.06
N ALA A 452 -31.01 7.39 -9.13
CA ALA A 452 -29.70 7.69 -8.58
C ALA A 452 -29.69 7.66 -7.05
N LEU A 453 -28.56 7.22 -6.49
CA LEU A 453 -28.22 7.46 -5.10
C LEU A 453 -27.82 8.93 -4.92
N VAL A 454 -28.33 9.57 -3.88
CA VAL A 454 -27.99 10.96 -3.55
C VAL A 454 -27.64 11.11 -2.07
N GLU A 455 -26.74 12.05 -1.80
CA GLU A 455 -26.12 12.25 -0.48
C GLU A 455 -26.38 13.64 0.11
N ALA A 456 -26.80 14.62 -0.68
CA ALA A 456 -27.03 15.98 -0.19
C ALA A 456 -28.03 16.78 -1.05
N ARG A 457 -28.50 17.90 -0.49
CA ARG A 457 -29.34 18.90 -1.15
C ARG A 457 -28.58 20.17 -1.43
N TYR A 458 -28.84 20.79 -2.58
CA TYR A 458 -28.33 22.13 -2.86
C TYR A 458 -29.05 23.20 -2.04
N SER A 459 -28.31 24.11 -1.42
CA SER A 459 -28.85 25.22 -0.63
C SER A 459 -29.61 26.25 -1.45
N GLY A 460 -29.24 26.43 -2.73
CA GLY A 460 -29.86 27.42 -3.63
C GLY A 460 -31.21 26.99 -4.21
N ASP A 461 -31.40 25.68 -4.42
CA ASP A 461 -32.64 25.07 -4.87
C ASP A 461 -32.68 23.60 -4.43
N PRO A 462 -33.53 23.23 -3.45
CA PRO A 462 -33.53 21.90 -2.83
C PRO A 462 -34.03 20.79 -3.74
N GLN A 463 -34.53 21.10 -4.95
CA GLN A 463 -34.84 20.09 -5.96
C GLN A 463 -33.58 19.52 -6.62
N TRP A 464 -32.45 20.22 -6.52
CA TRP A 464 -31.15 19.71 -6.95
C TRP A 464 -30.52 18.90 -5.83
N LEU A 465 -30.24 17.64 -6.15
CA LEU A 465 -29.65 16.67 -5.25
C LEU A 465 -28.26 16.29 -5.75
N ARG A 466 -27.32 16.15 -4.81
CA ARG A 466 -25.94 15.79 -5.09
C ARG A 466 -25.78 14.27 -5.04
N LEU A 467 -25.08 13.73 -6.02
CA LEU A 467 -24.66 12.33 -6.09
C LEU A 467 -23.21 12.20 -5.61
N PRO A 468 -22.79 11.01 -5.14
CA PRO A 468 -21.38 10.70 -5.00
C PRO A 468 -20.61 10.94 -6.31
N GLY A 469 -19.44 11.57 -6.21
CA GLY A 469 -18.65 12.05 -7.35
C GLY A 469 -18.90 13.50 -7.77
N ASP A 470 -19.54 14.30 -6.89
CA ASP A 470 -19.79 15.74 -7.07
C ASP A 470 -20.63 16.07 -8.33
N ARG A 471 -21.64 15.24 -8.58
CA ARG A 471 -22.62 15.43 -9.66
C ARG A 471 -24.00 15.80 -9.13
N TRP A 472 -24.86 16.31 -10.00
CA TRP A 472 -26.17 16.86 -9.63
C TRP A 472 -27.29 16.27 -10.47
N ILE A 473 -28.42 15.99 -9.82
CA ILE A 473 -29.67 15.57 -10.47
C ILE A 473 -30.80 16.48 -10.04
N LEU A 474 -31.67 16.83 -10.99
CA LEU A 474 -32.93 17.48 -10.69
C LEU A 474 -33.97 16.41 -10.38
N ALA A 475 -34.38 16.33 -9.12
CA ALA A 475 -35.32 15.32 -8.64
C ALA A 475 -36.71 15.52 -9.24
N THR A 476 -37.30 14.45 -9.77
CA THR A 476 -38.71 14.44 -10.22
C THR A 476 -39.66 13.98 -9.11
N THR A 477 -39.13 13.22 -8.15
CA THR A 477 -39.78 12.79 -6.93
C THR A 477 -38.83 13.05 -5.75
N ASP A 478 -39.35 13.54 -4.64
CA ASP A 478 -38.55 13.75 -3.44
C ASP A 478 -39.00 12.78 -2.34
N LEU A 479 -38.18 11.75 -2.12
CA LEU A 479 -38.41 10.71 -1.11
C LEU A 479 -37.44 10.83 0.08
N CYS A 480 -36.62 11.88 0.14
CA CYS A 480 -35.43 11.90 1.00
C CYS A 480 -35.33 13.16 1.86
N PRO A 481 -36.24 13.34 2.83
CA PRO A 481 -36.36 14.59 3.58
C PRO A 481 -35.12 14.94 4.42
N ASP A 482 -34.33 13.94 4.83
CA ASP A 482 -33.28 14.09 5.85
C ASP A 482 -31.86 14.28 5.28
N LEU A 483 -31.74 14.58 3.98
CA LEU A 483 -30.43 14.83 3.36
C LEU A 483 -29.77 16.11 3.92
N PRO A 484 -28.44 16.10 4.18
CA PRO A 484 -27.71 17.30 4.55
C PRO A 484 -27.77 18.34 3.42
N VAL A 485 -27.72 19.63 3.79
CA VAL A 485 -27.71 20.75 2.84
C VAL A 485 -26.28 21.22 2.62
N VAL A 486 -25.91 21.40 1.35
CA VAL A 486 -24.58 21.86 0.92
C VAL A 486 -24.71 23.04 -0.04
N ASP A 487 -23.70 23.90 -0.06
CA ASP A 487 -23.57 24.96 -1.05
C ASP A 487 -23.11 24.41 -2.42
N GLY A 488 -22.88 25.28 -3.41
CA GLY A 488 -22.67 24.92 -4.83
C GLY A 488 -21.53 23.93 -5.13
N PRO A 489 -21.18 23.69 -6.42
CA PRO A 489 -20.20 22.67 -6.79
C PRO A 489 -18.87 22.86 -6.06
N ARG A 490 -18.27 21.75 -5.63
CA ARG A 490 -17.10 21.72 -4.74
C ARG A 490 -15.85 22.36 -5.35
N LEU A 491 -15.77 22.42 -6.69
CA LEU A 491 -14.63 22.94 -7.45
C LEU A 491 -15.11 23.72 -8.68
N ASP A 492 -14.74 25.00 -8.79
CA ASP A 492 -14.82 25.79 -10.04
C ASP A 492 -13.53 25.53 -10.84
N LEU A 493 -13.59 24.67 -11.85
CA LEU A 493 -12.43 24.26 -12.64
C LEU A 493 -12.32 25.07 -13.94
N VAL A 494 -11.09 25.28 -14.40
CA VAL A 494 -10.74 25.96 -15.66
C VAL A 494 -9.74 25.13 -16.46
N GLU A 495 -9.84 25.18 -17.79
CA GLU A 495 -8.87 24.55 -18.68
C GLU A 495 -7.57 25.35 -18.73
N VAL A 496 -6.45 24.67 -18.49
CA VAL A 496 -5.09 25.21 -18.63
C VAL A 496 -4.27 24.29 -19.51
N THR A 497 -3.65 24.83 -20.55
CA THR A 497 -2.75 24.10 -21.45
C THR A 497 -1.29 24.49 -21.17
N ILE A 498 -0.43 23.50 -21.06
CA ILE A 498 1.03 23.67 -21.01
C ILE A 498 1.60 23.12 -22.31
N GLU A 499 2.31 23.96 -23.05
CA GLU A 499 3.14 23.59 -24.18
C GLU A 499 4.61 23.70 -23.77
N VAL A 500 5.39 22.65 -23.99
CA VAL A 500 6.81 22.60 -23.60
C VAL A 500 7.68 22.14 -24.76
N GLU A 501 8.68 22.95 -25.09
CA GLU A 501 9.77 22.55 -25.99
C GLU A 501 10.79 21.70 -25.22
N VAL A 502 11.09 20.50 -25.71
CA VAL A 502 11.96 19.54 -25.01
C VAL A 502 13.14 19.08 -25.90
N PRO A 503 14.29 18.71 -25.30
CA PRO A 503 15.42 18.20 -26.06
C PRO A 503 15.07 16.96 -26.88
N SER A 504 15.73 16.76 -28.03
CA SER A 504 15.52 15.58 -28.86
C SER A 504 15.80 14.29 -28.08
N GLY A 505 14.94 13.29 -28.23
CA GLY A 505 15.09 12.00 -27.55
C GLY A 505 14.76 12.06 -26.05
N SER A 506 13.96 13.04 -25.60
CA SER A 506 13.48 13.09 -24.22
C SER A 506 12.58 11.91 -23.86
N GLY A 507 11.85 11.33 -24.82
CA GLY A 507 10.87 10.29 -24.51
C GLY A 507 9.63 10.90 -23.84
N GLU A 508 9.08 10.21 -22.85
CA GLU A 508 7.97 10.71 -22.03
C GLU A 508 8.43 11.85 -21.11
N VAL A 509 7.63 12.90 -21.03
CA VAL A 509 7.90 14.09 -20.21
C VAL A 509 6.72 14.31 -19.31
N PHE A 510 6.99 14.58 -18.03
CA PHE A 510 5.97 14.76 -17.01
C PHE A 510 6.08 16.12 -16.37
N VAL A 511 4.96 16.59 -15.81
CA VAL A 511 4.84 17.86 -15.11
C VAL A 511 4.47 17.60 -13.64
N PRO A 512 5.42 17.28 -12.75
CA PRO A 512 5.18 17.28 -11.29
C PRO A 512 4.89 18.68 -10.78
N GLY A 513 3.90 18.80 -9.89
CA GLY A 513 3.54 20.08 -9.29
C GLY A 513 2.42 19.99 -8.26
N ALA A 514 2.11 21.13 -7.66
CA ALA A 514 0.99 21.30 -6.72
C ALA A 514 -0.23 21.84 -7.46
N PHE A 515 -0.93 20.96 -8.18
CA PHE A 515 -2.06 21.33 -9.04
C PHE A 515 -3.41 21.40 -8.31
N GLY A 516 -3.56 20.65 -7.22
CA GLY A 516 -4.86 20.43 -6.58
C GLY A 516 -5.79 19.54 -7.42
N ALA A 517 -7.10 19.63 -7.19
CA ALA A 517 -8.13 18.88 -7.94
C ALA A 517 -7.93 17.36 -8.03
N GLY A 518 -7.27 16.75 -7.03
CA GLY A 518 -7.03 15.31 -6.98
C GLY A 518 -5.82 14.83 -7.79
N ILE A 519 -5.02 15.73 -8.37
CA ILE A 519 -3.74 15.37 -9.00
C ILE A 519 -2.68 15.20 -7.90
N PRO A 520 -1.92 14.07 -7.85
CA PRO A 520 -0.88 13.85 -6.86
C PRO A 520 0.15 14.97 -6.87
N ALA A 521 0.40 15.55 -5.69
CA ALA A 521 1.31 16.67 -5.57
C ALA A 521 2.76 16.18 -5.66
N TRP A 522 3.53 16.74 -6.59
CA TRP A 522 4.97 16.46 -6.73
C TRP A 522 5.33 14.98 -6.96
N HIS A 523 4.47 14.18 -7.59
CA HIS A 523 4.91 12.85 -8.08
C HIS A 523 5.62 13.01 -9.43
N PRO A 524 6.82 12.43 -9.64
CA PRO A 524 7.64 12.66 -10.84
C PRO A 524 7.02 12.10 -12.14
N TRP A 525 5.90 11.39 -12.05
CA TRP A 525 5.09 10.87 -13.16
C TRP A 525 3.64 11.43 -13.15
N SER A 526 3.36 12.50 -12.39
CA SER A 526 1.98 12.92 -12.09
C SER A 526 1.15 13.41 -13.27
N VAL A 527 1.73 14.08 -14.27
CA VAL A 527 0.99 14.60 -15.43
C VAL A 527 1.82 14.34 -16.66
N LEU A 528 1.42 13.39 -17.51
CA LEU A 528 2.13 13.12 -18.75
C LEU A 528 1.85 14.21 -19.79
N VAL A 529 2.91 14.79 -20.33
CA VAL A 529 2.86 15.56 -21.56
C VAL A 529 2.89 14.58 -22.72
N LEU A 530 1.82 14.56 -23.53
CA LEU A 530 1.68 13.57 -24.58
C LEU A 530 2.88 13.65 -25.54
N PRO A 531 3.68 12.57 -25.66
CA PRO A 531 4.83 12.60 -26.54
C PRO A 531 4.36 12.75 -27.98
N THR A 532 5.02 13.65 -28.72
CA THR A 532 4.81 13.82 -30.16
C THR A 532 6.15 13.75 -30.88
N ASP A 533 6.10 13.51 -32.20
CA ASP A 533 7.30 13.63 -33.05
C ASP A 533 7.78 15.09 -33.20
N GLN A 534 7.08 16.05 -32.60
CA GLN A 534 7.43 17.46 -32.61
C GLN A 534 8.27 17.82 -31.38
N PRO A 535 9.16 18.83 -31.49
CA PRO A 535 9.93 19.32 -30.35
C PRO A 535 9.06 19.96 -29.27
N VAL A 536 7.87 20.45 -29.64
CA VAL A 536 6.88 21.00 -28.70
C VAL A 536 5.84 19.93 -28.39
N GLN A 537 5.73 19.60 -27.11
CA GLN A 537 4.73 18.68 -26.57
C GLN A 537 3.71 19.47 -25.75
N SER A 538 2.49 18.96 -25.57
CA SER A 538 1.43 19.68 -24.89
C SER A 538 0.55 18.81 -24.00
N VAL A 539 0.04 19.39 -22.92
CA VAL A 539 -0.97 18.80 -22.04
C VAL A 539 -2.02 19.82 -21.63
N THR A 540 -3.27 19.42 -21.53
CA THR A 540 -4.36 20.25 -20.99
C THR A 540 -4.89 19.63 -19.71
N MET A 541 -5.07 20.46 -18.68
CA MET A 541 -5.54 20.07 -17.35
C MET A 541 -6.75 20.92 -16.94
N LEU A 542 -7.61 20.35 -16.08
CA LEU A 542 -8.67 21.09 -15.39
C LEU A 542 -8.20 21.44 -13.97
N LEU A 543 -8.05 22.72 -13.67
CA LEU A 543 -7.48 23.21 -12.42
C LEU A 543 -8.44 24.16 -11.70
N PRO A 544 -8.42 24.24 -10.35
CA PRO A 544 -9.28 25.18 -9.64
C PRO A 544 -8.99 26.62 -10.06
N ARG A 545 -10.02 27.37 -10.45
CA ARG A 545 -9.90 28.77 -10.87
C ARG A 545 -9.19 29.59 -9.80
N ASN A 546 -8.26 30.45 -10.22
CA ASN A 546 -7.44 31.31 -9.36
C ASN A 546 -6.50 30.58 -8.39
N SER A 547 -6.30 29.26 -8.53
CA SER A 547 -5.27 28.55 -7.79
C SER A 547 -3.87 28.95 -8.25
N VAL A 548 -2.94 29.09 -7.31
CA VAL A 548 -1.51 29.28 -7.61
C VAL A 548 -0.88 27.90 -7.73
N VAL A 549 -0.37 27.58 -8.91
CA VAL A 549 0.26 26.30 -9.19
C VAL A 549 1.76 26.48 -9.27
N ALA A 550 2.50 25.60 -8.60
CA ALA A 550 3.94 25.47 -8.74
C ALA A 550 4.29 24.12 -9.35
N TYR A 551 5.22 24.07 -10.30
CA TYR A 551 5.56 22.86 -11.04
C TYR A 551 7.01 22.86 -11.58
N THR A 552 7.43 21.71 -12.11
CA THR A 552 8.71 21.49 -12.80
C THR A 552 8.53 20.40 -13.87
N TYR A 553 9.58 20.04 -14.60
CA TYR A 553 9.56 18.94 -15.58
C TYR A 553 10.50 17.80 -15.20
N THR A 554 10.09 16.57 -15.52
CA THR A 554 10.85 15.32 -15.32
C THR A 554 10.61 14.36 -16.48
N ARG A 555 11.32 13.23 -16.50
CA ARG A 555 11.05 12.10 -17.39
C ARG A 555 10.60 10.85 -16.62
N GLY A 556 9.79 11.07 -15.57
CA GLY A 556 9.17 10.02 -14.75
C GLY A 556 9.86 9.79 -13.40
N GLU A 557 11.11 10.25 -13.24
CA GLU A 557 11.90 10.10 -12.01
C GLU A 557 12.61 11.40 -11.62
N TRP A 558 12.89 11.60 -10.33
CA TRP A 558 13.55 12.81 -9.85
C TRP A 558 15.01 12.97 -10.31
N ASN A 559 15.71 11.87 -10.56
CA ASN A 559 17.04 11.86 -11.17
C ASN A 559 17.06 12.36 -12.64
N THR A 560 15.88 12.53 -13.26
CA THR A 560 15.71 13.04 -14.63
C THR A 560 15.06 14.43 -14.67
N VAL A 561 15.06 15.17 -13.56
CA VAL A 561 14.48 16.52 -13.48
C VAL A 561 15.16 17.52 -14.43
N GLU A 562 14.41 18.52 -14.89
CA GLU A 562 14.93 19.59 -15.74
C GLU A 562 16.14 20.31 -15.13
N ARG A 563 17.07 20.68 -16.00
CA ARG A 563 18.24 21.51 -15.70
C ARG A 563 18.36 22.64 -16.71
N ASP A 564 19.04 23.71 -16.31
CA ASP A 564 19.36 24.80 -17.23
C ASP A 564 20.44 24.40 -18.25
N ALA A 565 20.77 25.31 -19.16
CA ALA A 565 21.78 25.07 -20.19
C ALA A 565 23.20 24.86 -19.62
N ALA A 566 23.46 25.25 -18.37
CA ALA A 566 24.71 25.06 -17.64
C ALA A 566 24.64 23.88 -16.65
N CYS A 567 23.61 23.03 -16.76
CA CYS A 567 23.38 21.87 -15.91
C CYS A 567 23.19 22.19 -14.43
N GLN A 568 22.69 23.39 -14.12
CA GLN A 568 22.32 23.81 -12.77
C GLN A 568 20.83 23.60 -12.50
N GLU A 569 20.47 23.62 -11.21
CA GLU A 569 19.08 23.47 -10.78
C GLU A 569 18.21 24.65 -11.26
N VAL A 570 17.04 24.33 -11.80
CA VAL A 570 16.03 25.31 -12.21
C VAL A 570 15.07 25.54 -11.06
N SER A 571 14.73 26.81 -10.79
CA SER A 571 13.68 27.15 -9.82
C SER A 571 12.32 26.70 -10.34
N ARG A 572 11.46 26.21 -9.45
CA ARG A 572 10.08 25.82 -9.78
C ARG A 572 9.34 26.95 -10.50
N ARG A 573 8.62 26.57 -11.55
CA ARG A 573 7.76 27.46 -12.34
C ARG A 573 6.46 27.69 -11.60
N THR A 574 5.80 28.84 -11.83
CA THR A 574 4.51 29.15 -11.20
C THR A 574 3.55 29.86 -12.14
N PHE A 575 2.25 29.58 -12.01
CA PHE A 575 1.18 30.32 -12.69
C PHE A 575 -0.07 30.41 -11.81
N VAL A 576 -1.03 31.25 -12.23
CA VAL A 576 -2.37 31.33 -11.62
C VAL A 576 -3.38 30.77 -12.62
N ALA A 577 -4.11 29.73 -12.25
CA ALA A 577 -5.06 29.06 -13.14
C ALA A 577 -6.20 30.00 -13.56
N SER A 578 -6.41 30.13 -14.86
CA SER A 578 -7.50 30.90 -15.46
C SER A 578 -7.98 30.23 -16.73
N ASP A 579 -9.23 30.51 -17.12
CA ASP A 579 -9.92 29.86 -18.23
C ASP A 579 -9.23 30.09 -19.57
N GLY A 580 -8.87 29.00 -20.27
CA GLY A 580 -8.17 29.04 -21.55
C GLY A 580 -6.72 29.50 -21.47
N LEU A 581 -6.09 29.45 -20.30
CA LEU A 581 -4.68 29.80 -20.13
C LEU A 581 -3.79 28.84 -20.91
N VAL A 582 -2.89 29.37 -21.74
CA VAL A 582 -1.83 28.61 -22.44
C VAL A 582 -0.47 29.08 -21.94
N ILE A 583 0.34 28.14 -21.48
CA ILE A 583 1.70 28.35 -20.97
C ILE A 583 2.68 27.79 -22.00
N HIS A 584 3.73 28.55 -22.32
CA HIS A 584 4.79 28.10 -23.21
C HIS A 584 6.11 28.04 -22.45
N ASP A 585 6.66 26.84 -22.35
CA ASP A 585 7.88 26.53 -21.63
C ASP A 585 8.92 25.88 -22.53
N ALA A 586 10.16 25.82 -22.05
CA ALA A 586 11.25 25.09 -22.69
C ALA A 586 12.12 24.45 -21.61
N VAL A 587 12.50 23.18 -21.83
CA VAL A 587 13.47 22.44 -21.03
C VAL A 587 14.80 22.44 -21.77
N ALA A 588 15.86 22.93 -21.13
CA ALA A 588 17.17 23.02 -21.75
C ALA A 588 17.94 21.68 -21.71
N ASN A 589 17.99 21.05 -20.54
CA ASN A 589 18.66 19.76 -20.30
C ASN A 589 17.92 18.92 -19.25
N TRP A 590 18.35 17.66 -19.10
CA TRP A 590 17.90 16.74 -18.05
C TRP A 590 19.06 16.42 -17.11
N ALA A 591 18.78 16.22 -15.82
CA ALA A 591 19.80 16.00 -14.80
C ALA A 591 20.73 14.81 -15.07
N ASP A 592 20.23 13.75 -15.71
CA ASP A 592 20.99 12.55 -16.08
C ASP A 592 21.68 12.65 -17.46
N ARG A 593 21.47 13.76 -18.18
CA ARG A 593 22.10 14.05 -19.48
C ARG A 593 23.00 15.29 -19.44
N CYS A 594 23.21 15.78 -18.24
CA CYS A 594 24.32 16.60 -17.81
C CYS A 594 25.47 15.68 -17.36
#